data_AF-A0AAV4D2X3-F1
#
_entry.id   AF-A0AAV4D2X3-F1
#
_cell.length_a   1.000
_cell.length_b   1.000
_cell.length_c   1.000
_cell.angle_alpha   90.00
_cell.angle_beta   90.00
_cell.angle_gamma   90.00
#
_symmetry.space_group_name_H-M   'P 1'
#
loop_
_entity.id
_entity.type
_entity.pdbx_description
1 polymer ?
#
loop_
_entity_poly.entity_id
_entity_poly.type
_entity_poly.pdbx_seq_one_letter_code
_entity_poly.pdbx_strand_id
1 'polypeptide(L)'
;MRLELTTLSHPACSPNLASSDYYLFPQLNEYLKGHHYDNDEEVIAEVRRWCCGHSSEFFHDGVCQLVKCWRLCVDRDGDYIEN
;
A
#
# COMPACT_ATOMS: atom_id res chain seq x y z
N MET A 1 -25.20 -3.72 -10.51
CA MET A 1 -24.94 -2.41 -9.88
C MET A 1 -23.56 -1.96 -10.32
N ARG A 2 -23.46 -0.92 -11.14
CA ARG A 2 -22.19 -0.32 -11.53
C ARG A 2 -21.93 0.81 -10.55
N LEU A 3 -20.81 0.75 -9.84
CA LEU A 3 -20.40 1.83 -8.95
C LEU A 3 -19.88 2.97 -9.83
N GLU A 4 -20.41 4.18 -9.67
CA GLU A 4 -20.02 5.39 -10.42
C GLU A 4 -18.67 5.95 -9.92
N LEU A 5 -17.64 5.10 -9.89
CA LEU A 5 -16.30 5.44 -9.42
C LEU A 5 -15.38 5.79 -10.59
N THR A 6 -14.61 6.87 -10.43
CA THR A 6 -13.54 7.23 -11.38
C THR A 6 -12.39 6.25 -11.23
N THR A 7 -11.96 5.66 -12.35
CA THR A 7 -10.75 4.83 -12.39
C THR A 7 -9.54 5.71 -12.70
N LEU A 8 -8.51 5.64 -11.85
CA LEU A 8 -7.23 6.31 -12.11
C LEU A 8 -6.38 5.44 -13.03
N SER A 9 -5.74 6.06 -14.03
CA SER A 9 -4.78 5.38 -14.89
C SER A 9 -3.59 4.90 -14.07
N HIS A 10 -3.27 3.61 -14.16
CA HIS A 10 -2.14 3.01 -13.47
C HIS A 10 -1.24 2.29 -14.49
N PRO A 11 0.03 2.70 -14.65
CA PRO A 11 0.96 2.04 -15.56
C PRO A 11 1.29 0.62 -15.11
N ALA A 12 1.60 -0.26 -16.05
CA ALA A 12 1.95 -1.64 -15.74
C ALA A 12 3.25 -1.72 -14.92
N CYS A 13 3.36 -2.74 -14.06
CA CYS A 13 4.57 -3.04 -13.27
C CYS A 13 5.11 -1.85 -12.44
N SER A 14 4.23 -1.00 -11.90
CA SER A 14 4.62 0.23 -11.17
C SER A 14 4.24 0.18 -9.68
N PRO A 15 4.83 -0.72 -8.88
CA PRO A 15 4.50 -0.86 -7.45
C PRO A 15 4.84 0.41 -6.65
N ASN A 16 5.84 1.17 -7.09
CA ASN A 16 6.17 2.50 -6.56
C ASN A 16 5.05 3.54 -6.75
N LEU A 17 4.02 3.25 -7.55
CA LEU A 17 2.85 4.09 -7.77
C LEU A 17 1.57 3.53 -7.13
N ALA A 18 1.67 2.46 -6.34
CA ALA A 18 0.56 1.89 -5.59
C ALA A 18 0.83 2.07 -4.09
N SER A 19 -0.01 2.84 -3.40
CA SER A 19 0.16 3.08 -1.95
C SER A 19 0.03 1.81 -1.11
N SER A 20 -0.66 0.79 -1.60
CA SER A 20 -0.63 -0.54 -1.01
C SER A 20 0.78 -1.12 -0.98
N ASP A 21 1.52 -0.97 -2.07
CA ASP A 21 2.77 -1.69 -2.31
C ASP A 21 3.98 -0.95 -1.73
N TYR A 22 4.04 0.38 -1.86
CA TYR A 22 5.18 1.14 -1.33
C TYR A 22 5.03 1.55 0.14
N TYR A 23 3.82 1.54 0.70
CA TYR A 23 3.57 2.04 2.07
C TYR A 23 2.93 0.98 2.97
N LEU A 24 1.72 0.51 2.63
CA LEU A 24 0.93 -0.35 3.53
C LEU A 24 1.55 -1.73 3.75
N PHE A 25 1.83 -2.47 2.67
CA PHE A 25 2.34 -3.85 2.74
C PHE A 25 3.72 -3.96 3.37
N PRO A 26 4.69 -3.07 3.13
CA PRO A 26 5.97 -3.11 3.85
C PRO A 26 5.79 -3.09 5.37
N GLN A 27 4.91 -2.24 5.88
CA GLN A 27 4.67 -2.09 7.31
C GLN A 27 3.88 -3.29 7.88
N LEU A 28 2.88 -3.77 7.15
CA LEU A 28 2.14 -4.98 7.53
C LEU A 28 3.04 -6.22 7.50
N ASN A 29 3.87 -6.37 6.47
CA ASN A 29 4.78 -7.51 6.34
C ASN A 29 5.80 -7.54 7.48
N GLU A 30 6.37 -6.38 7.86
CA GLU A 30 7.26 -6.33 9.02
C GLU A 30 6.53 -6.66 10.34
N TYR A 31 5.26 -6.27 10.48
CA TYR A 31 4.45 -6.67 11.63
C TYR A 31 4.20 -8.18 11.71
N LEU A 32 3.82 -8.80 10.58
CA LEU A 32 3.52 -10.22 10.49
C LEU A 32 4.78 -11.10 10.50
N LYS A 33 5.94 -10.50 10.23
CA LYS A 33 7.22 -11.22 10.09
C LYS A 33 7.51 -12.08 11.31
N GLY A 34 7.87 -13.34 11.05
CA GLY A 34 8.23 -14.30 12.09
C GLY A 34 7.05 -14.89 12.87
N HIS A 35 5.82 -14.48 12.59
CA HIS A 35 4.63 -15.12 13.15
C HIS A 35 4.25 -16.34 12.32
N HIS A 36 3.84 -17.40 13.01
CA HIS A 36 3.18 -18.56 12.41
C HIS A 36 1.73 -18.57 12.86
N TYR A 37 0.82 -18.81 11.93
CA TYR A 37 -0.62 -18.88 12.18
C TYR A 37 -1.10 -20.28 11.84
N ASP A 38 -1.94 -20.85 12.69
CA ASP A 38 -2.39 -22.23 12.54
C ASP A 38 -3.46 -22.37 11.44
N ASN A 39 -4.14 -21.27 11.09
CA ASN A 39 -5.20 -21.21 10.09
C ASN A 39 -5.40 -19.80 9.52
N ASP A 40 -6.22 -19.72 8.48
CA ASP A 40 -6.54 -18.47 7.79
C ASP A 40 -7.31 -17.50 8.68
N GLU A 41 -8.19 -17.99 9.57
CA GLU A 41 -8.98 -17.13 10.46
C GLU A 41 -8.09 -16.33 11.42
N GLU A 42 -7.01 -16.94 11.90
CA GLU A 42 -6.06 -16.30 12.80
C GLU A 42 -5.30 -15.14 12.10
N VAL A 43 -4.75 -15.39 10.90
CA VAL A 43 -4.07 -14.33 10.14
C VAL A 43 -5.05 -13.24 9.70
N ILE A 44 -6.30 -13.57 9.34
CA ILE A 44 -7.34 -12.59 9.03
C ILE A 44 -7.63 -11.71 10.26
N ALA A 45 -7.76 -12.31 11.45
CA ALA A 45 -8.00 -11.57 12.68
C ALA A 45 -6.83 -10.64 13.02
N GLU A 46 -5.60 -11.09 12.80
CA GLU A 46 -4.39 -10.33 13.10
C GLU A 46 -4.19 -9.15 12.13
N VAL A 47 -4.40 -9.36 10.83
CA VAL A 47 -4.41 -8.29 9.83
C VAL A 47 -5.50 -7.26 10.13
N ARG A 48 -6.71 -7.70 10.52
CA ARG A 48 -7.79 -6.79 10.93
C ARG A 48 -7.42 -5.97 12.16
N ARG A 49 -6.85 -6.61 13.17
CA ARG A 49 -6.39 -5.94 14.39
C ARG A 49 -5.36 -4.88 14.06
N TRP A 50 -4.37 -5.22 13.24
CA TRP A 50 -3.34 -4.29 12.79
C TRP A 50 -3.95 -3.10 12.04
N CYS A 51 -4.83 -3.33 11.05
CA CYS A 51 -5.49 -2.26 10.31
C CYS A 51 -6.32 -1.34 11.22
N CYS A 52 -7.10 -1.91 12.14
CA CYS A 52 -7.92 -1.14 13.09
C CYS A 52 -7.08 -0.43 14.16
N GLY A 53 -5.83 -0.85 14.38
CA GLY A 53 -4.91 -0.22 15.33
C GLY A 53 -4.23 1.05 14.79
N HIS A 54 -4.27 1.29 13.48
CA HIS A 54 -3.69 2.48 12.86
C HIS A 54 -4.71 3.62 12.75
N SER A 55 -4.22 4.85 12.89
CA SER A 55 -5.06 6.06 12.77
C SER A 55 -5.44 6.33 11.31
N SER A 56 -6.46 7.17 11.10
CA SER A 56 -6.79 7.67 9.76
C SER A 56 -5.61 8.44 9.13
N GLU A 57 -4.79 9.10 9.95
CA GLU A 57 -3.62 9.86 9.50
C GLU A 57 -2.56 8.93 8.88
N PHE A 58 -2.35 7.75 9.46
CA PHE A 58 -1.44 6.75 8.90
C PHE A 58 -1.80 6.38 7.45
N PHE A 59 -3.09 6.14 7.16
CA PHE A 59 -3.54 5.81 5.81
C PHE A 59 -3.48 7.04 4.89
N HIS A 60 -3.84 8.22 5.41
CA HIS A 60 -3.73 9.48 4.69
C HIS A 60 -2.29 9.75 4.24
N ASP A 61 -1.31 9.55 5.13
CA ASP A 61 0.10 9.77 4.82
C ASP A 61 0.59 8.86 3.69
N GLY A 62 0.17 7.59 3.70
CA GLY A 62 0.44 6.65 2.62
C GLY A 62 -0.09 7.16 1.27
N VAL A 63 -1.32 7.67 1.23
CA VAL A 63 -1.92 8.24 0.01
C VAL A 63 -1.23 9.55 -0.40
N CYS A 64 -0.89 10.43 0.54
CA CYS A 64 -0.24 11.71 0.25
C CYS A 64 1.17 11.55 -0.35
N GLN A 65 1.87 10.47 0.00
CA GLN A 65 3.16 10.15 -0.61
C GLN A 65 3.07 9.86 -2.12
N LEU A 66 1.87 9.60 -2.66
CA LEU A 66 1.68 9.35 -4.10
C LEU A 66 2.08 10.56 -4.95
N VAL A 67 1.87 11.79 -4.45
CA VAL A 67 2.31 13.02 -5.13
C VAL A 67 3.83 13.06 -5.30
N LYS A 68 4.57 12.61 -4.28
CA LYS A 68 6.02 12.50 -4.34
C LYS A 68 6.45 11.40 -5.33
N CYS A 69 5.80 10.24 -5.27
CA CYS A 69 6.09 9.12 -6.17
C CYS A 69 5.85 9.49 -7.65
N TRP A 70 4.74 10.16 -7.96
CA TRP A 70 4.47 10.65 -9.32
C TRP A 70 5.53 11.62 -9.81
N ARG A 71 5.96 12.57 -8.98
CA ARG A 71 7.02 13.51 -9.37
C ARG A 71 8.33 12.78 -9.66
N LEU A 72 8.74 11.87 -8.79
CA LEU A 72 9.95 11.08 -9.00
C LEU A 72 9.87 10.22 -10.27
N CYS A 73 8.70 9.67 -10.62
CA CYS A 73 8.53 8.91 -11.86
C CYS A 73 8.72 9.80 -13.09
N VAL A 74 8.18 11.03 -13.06
CA VAL A 74 8.38 12.00 -14.15
C VAL A 74 9.84 12.42 -14.24
N ASP A 75 10.47 12.74 -13.11
CA ASP A 75 11.88 13.17 -13.04
C ASP A 75 12.86 12.09 -13.52
N ARG A 76 12.44 10.81 -13.53
CA ARG A 76 13.22 9.67 -14.03
C ARG A 76 12.75 9.16 -15.38
N ASP A 77 11.96 9.92 -16.13
CA ASP A 77 11.42 9.51 -17.43
C ASP A 77 10.70 8.13 -17.42
N GLY A 78 10.09 7.79 -16.28
CA GLY A 78 9.40 6.52 -16.07
C GLY A 78 10.28 5.34 -15.62
N ASP A 79 11.58 5.55 -15.38
CA ASP A 79 12.44 4.53 -14.80
C ASP A 79 12.04 4.17 -13.37
N TYR A 80 12.36 2.94 -12.99
CA TYR A 80 12.05 2.41 -11.67
C TYR A 80 12.70 3.25 -10.56
N ILE A 81 11.95 3.44 -9.47
CA ILE A 81 12.44 4.14 -8.28
C ILE A 81 12.85 3.09 -7.25
N GLU A 82 14.16 2.89 -7.08
CA GLU A 82 14.70 2.25 -5.88
C GLU A 82 14.57 3.21 -4.69
N ASN A 83 13.96 2.71 -3.61
CA ASN A 83 13.90 3.36 -2.30
C ASN A 83 15.13 3.01 -1.46
#